data_AF-A0A968MKJ1-F1
#
_entry.id   AF-A0A968MKJ1-F1
#
_cell.length_a   1.000
_cell.length_b   1.000
_cell.length_c   1.000
_cell.angle_alpha   90.00
_cell.angle_beta   90.00
_cell.angle_gamma   90.00
#
_symmetry.space_group_name_H-M   'P 1'
#
loop_
_entity.id
_entity.type
_entity.pdbx_description
1 polymer ?
#
loop_
_entity_poly.entity_id
_entity_poly.type
_entity_poly.pdbx_seq_one_letter_code
_entity_poly.pdbx_strand_id
1 'polypeptide(L)'
;MLADDRIRGDAQRAALVKDAETKSDMAKVLLRKKEFSKAREIFKYCTEADPVTPIYKALLAYSMYIDAGFDRDQAYEKGYPLILEALKGSSDQSATIHHYAGLILAERSKLKEALHHFRRAAELEPKNPDHQRQVRLLQGRIGKAEESSKGGTTSGLGRFFKR
;
A
#
# COMPACT_ATOMS: atom_id res chain seq x y z
N MET A 1 6.68 -18.61 27.95
CA MET A 1 5.46 -18.07 27.31
C MET A 1 5.60 -16.55 27.37
N LEU A 2 6.01 -15.92 26.26
CA LEU A 2 6.23 -14.47 26.24
C LEU A 2 4.88 -13.79 26.47
N ALA A 3 4.77 -12.99 27.54
CA ALA A 3 3.58 -12.18 27.78
C ALA A 3 3.42 -11.24 26.59
N ASP A 4 2.26 -11.27 25.94
CA ASP A 4 1.94 -10.36 24.85
C ASP A 4 1.92 -8.93 25.41
N ASP A 5 2.94 -8.14 25.05
CA ASP A 5 3.13 -6.78 25.55
C ASP A 5 1.97 -5.85 25.16
N ARG A 6 1.12 -6.26 24.19
CA ARG A 6 -0.11 -5.55 23.83
C ARG A 6 -1.14 -5.51 24.95
N ILE A 7 -1.12 -6.48 25.85
CA ILE A 7 -2.21 -6.77 26.81
C ILE A 7 -1.74 -6.89 28.26
N ARG A 8 -0.47 -6.58 28.55
CA ARG A 8 0.15 -6.80 29.86
C ARG A 8 -0.60 -6.04 30.97
N GLY A 9 -1.37 -6.78 31.78
CA GLY A 9 -2.03 -6.31 33.00
C GLY A 9 -3.39 -5.64 32.82
N ASP A 10 -3.93 -5.56 31.60
CA ASP A 10 -5.18 -4.87 31.32
C ASP A 10 -6.15 -5.79 30.54
N ALA A 11 -7.12 -6.36 31.26
CA ALA A 11 -8.13 -7.24 30.71
C ALA A 11 -9.06 -6.53 29.70
N GLN A 12 -9.30 -5.23 29.87
CA GLN A 12 -10.09 -4.44 28.94
C GLN A 12 -9.33 -4.25 27.63
N ARG A 13 -8.03 -3.95 27.71
CA ARG A 13 -7.15 -3.89 26.54
C ARG A 13 -7.02 -5.23 25.85
N ALA A 14 -6.94 -6.33 26.60
CA ALA A 14 -6.94 -7.69 26.04
C ALA A 14 -8.20 -7.99 25.22
N ALA A 15 -9.36 -7.58 25.72
CA ALA A 15 -10.62 -7.73 24.99
C ALA A 15 -10.65 -6.88 23.71
N LEU A 16 -10.17 -5.64 23.76
CA LEU A 16 -10.11 -4.74 22.60
C LEU A 16 -9.17 -5.26 21.51
N VAL A 17 -7.98 -5.75 21.87
CA VAL A 17 -7.03 -6.33 20.91
C VAL A 17 -7.62 -7.55 20.23
N LYS A 18 -8.23 -8.47 20.99
CA LYS A 18 -8.89 -9.66 20.42
C LYS A 18 -10.06 -9.32 19.50
N ASP A 19 -10.85 -8.32 19.89
CA ASP A 19 -11.96 -7.83 19.07
C ASP A 19 -11.43 -7.15 17.78
N ALA A 20 -10.36 -6.37 17.87
CA ALA A 20 -9.69 -5.77 16.71
C ALA A 20 -9.16 -6.83 15.74
N GLU A 21 -8.55 -7.92 16.23
CA GLU A 21 -8.11 -9.05 15.42
C GLU A 21 -9.28 -9.67 14.65
N THR A 22 -10.37 -10.00 15.36
CA THR A 22 -11.58 -10.60 14.76
C THR A 22 -12.21 -9.67 13.73
N LYS A 23 -12.34 -8.39 14.06
CA LYS A 23 -12.88 -7.36 13.17
C LYS A 23 -11.99 -7.13 11.95
N SER A 24 -10.67 -7.26 12.09
CA SER A 24 -9.75 -7.13 10.95
C SER A 24 -10.00 -8.21 9.89
N ASP A 25 -10.32 -9.43 10.30
CA ASP A 25 -10.64 -10.52 9.38
C ASP A 25 -12.00 -10.30 8.71
N MET A 26 -13.00 -9.81 9.47
CA MET A 26 -14.27 -9.35 8.92
C MET A 26 -14.07 -8.22 7.89
N ALA A 27 -13.21 -7.24 8.18
CA ALA A 27 -12.91 -6.15 7.25
C ALA A 27 -12.25 -6.65 5.97
N LYS A 28 -11.34 -7.63 6.04
CA LYS A 28 -10.76 -8.29 4.86
C LYS A 28 -11.82 -9.03 4.02
N VAL A 29 -12.88 -9.55 4.64
CA VAL A 29 -14.03 -10.12 3.90
C VAL A 29 -14.84 -9.02 3.23
N LEU A 30 -15.09 -7.90 3.91
CA LEU A 30 -15.78 -6.74 3.34
C LEU A 30 -15.03 -6.16 2.12
N LEU A 31 -13.69 -6.14 2.16
CA LEU A 31 -12.88 -5.78 1.00
C LEU A 31 -13.18 -6.65 -0.22
N ARG A 32 -13.30 -7.97 -0.03
CA ARG A 32 -13.65 -8.90 -1.13
C ARG A 32 -15.08 -8.69 -1.63
N LYS A 33 -15.99 -8.31 -0.75
CA LYS A 33 -17.37 -7.92 -1.09
C LYS A 33 -17.49 -6.52 -1.69
N LYS A 34 -16.38 -5.79 -1.84
CA LYS A 34 -16.33 -4.39 -2.31
C LYS A 34 -17.08 -3.40 -1.40
N GLU A 35 -17.32 -3.78 -0.15
CA GLU A 35 -17.93 -2.92 0.87
C GLU A 35 -16.83 -2.03 1.52
N PHE A 36 -16.17 -1.20 0.72
CA PHE A 36 -14.94 -0.50 1.11
C PHE A 36 -15.12 0.50 2.25
N SER A 37 -16.20 1.28 2.23
CA SER A 37 -16.51 2.22 3.30
C SER A 37 -16.65 1.52 4.66
N LYS A 38 -17.37 0.38 4.72
CA LYS A 38 -17.47 -0.42 5.96
C LYS A 38 -16.14 -1.01 6.38
N ALA A 39 -15.34 -1.52 5.44
CA ALA A 39 -14.01 -2.03 5.74
C ALA A 39 -13.10 -0.95 6.31
N ARG A 40 -13.15 0.28 5.77
CA ARG A 40 -12.40 1.43 6.27
C ARG A 40 -12.75 1.77 7.71
N GLU A 41 -14.04 1.87 8.03
CA GLU A 41 -14.47 2.17 9.41
C GLU A 41 -13.99 1.10 10.39
N ILE A 42 -13.99 -0.17 9.99
CA ILE A 42 -13.47 -1.24 10.84
C ILE A 42 -11.96 -1.16 10.99
N PHE A 43 -11.20 -0.91 9.91
CA PHE A 43 -9.75 -0.76 10.05
C PHE A 43 -9.37 0.45 10.88
N LYS A 44 -10.15 1.54 10.82
CA LYS A 44 -10.01 2.69 11.72
C LYS A 44 -10.18 2.26 13.18
N TYR A 45 -11.25 1.52 13.49
CA TYR A 45 -11.44 0.94 14.81
C TYR A 45 -10.25 0.05 15.23
N CYS A 46 -9.75 -0.82 14.34
CA CYS A 46 -8.59 -1.66 14.65
C CYS A 46 -7.35 -0.84 15.01
N THR A 47 -7.11 0.30 14.34
CA THR A 47 -5.97 1.18 14.68
C THR A 47 -6.12 1.90 16.02
N GLU A 48 -7.35 2.13 16.48
CA GLU A 48 -7.64 2.75 17.77
C GLU A 48 -7.58 1.72 18.91
N ALA A 49 -8.11 0.52 18.68
CA ALA A 49 -8.15 -0.57 19.64
C ALA A 49 -6.78 -1.25 19.85
N ASP A 50 -5.97 -1.37 18.79
CA ASP A 50 -4.62 -1.94 18.84
C ASP A 50 -3.65 -1.10 18.00
N PRO A 51 -3.15 0.03 18.53
CA PRO A 51 -2.31 0.97 17.79
C PRO A 51 -0.90 0.46 17.49
N VAL A 52 -0.47 -0.62 18.17
CA VAL A 52 0.90 -1.15 18.01
C VAL A 52 1.01 -2.13 16.85
N THR A 53 -0.09 -2.67 16.36
CA THR A 53 -0.13 -3.61 15.23
C THR A 53 -0.02 -2.84 13.91
N PRO A 54 1.15 -2.85 13.22
CA PRO A 54 1.42 -1.93 12.11
C PRO A 54 0.54 -2.19 10.89
N ILE A 55 0.15 -3.44 10.67
CA ILE A 55 -0.65 -3.85 9.50
C ILE A 55 -2.03 -3.18 9.47
N TYR A 56 -2.61 -2.81 10.61
CA TYR A 56 -3.92 -2.13 10.64
C TYR A 56 -3.85 -0.73 10.01
N LYS A 57 -2.75 0.00 10.21
CA LYS A 57 -2.52 1.29 9.56
C LYS A 57 -2.40 1.15 8.06
N ALA A 58 -1.69 0.13 7.59
CA ALA A 58 -1.55 -0.16 6.16
C ALA A 58 -2.88 -0.57 5.50
N LEU A 59 -3.68 -1.38 6.19
CA LEU A 59 -5.01 -1.79 5.73
C LEU A 59 -6.00 -0.62 5.73
N LEU A 60 -5.94 0.26 6.73
CA LEU A 60 -6.71 1.51 6.74
C LEU A 60 -6.34 2.38 5.54
N ALA A 61 -5.06 2.64 5.31
CA ALA A 61 -4.58 3.40 4.16
C ALA A 61 -5.05 2.81 2.83
N TYR A 62 -4.90 1.50 2.68
CA TYR A 62 -5.36 0.78 1.48
C TYR A 62 -6.88 0.89 1.31
N SER A 63 -7.66 0.75 2.38
CA SER A 63 -9.13 0.87 2.33
C SER A 63 -9.61 2.27 1.93
N MET A 64 -8.93 3.34 2.39
CA MET A 64 -9.20 4.72 1.96
C MET A 64 -8.94 4.88 0.47
N TYR A 65 -7.90 4.23 -0.04
CA TYR A 65 -7.47 4.33 -1.41
C TYR A 65 -8.40 3.59 -2.41
N ILE A 66 -8.90 2.42 -2.04
CA ILE A 66 -9.83 1.64 -2.90
C ILE A 66 -11.30 2.02 -2.73
N ASP A 67 -11.65 2.75 -1.68
CA ASP A 67 -13.01 3.25 -1.50
C ASP A 67 -13.30 4.35 -2.51
N ALA A 68 -14.06 4.02 -3.55
CA ALA A 68 -14.49 4.98 -4.57
C ALA A 68 -15.34 6.13 -4.01
N GLY A 69 -15.95 5.96 -2.82
CA GLY A 69 -16.66 7.02 -2.13
C GLY A 69 -15.76 7.95 -1.30
N PHE A 70 -14.47 7.66 -1.22
CA PHE A 70 -13.49 8.50 -0.55
C PHE A 70 -12.71 9.33 -1.56
N ASP A 71 -12.45 10.58 -1.21
CA ASP A 71 -11.69 11.46 -2.08
C ASP A 71 -10.26 10.92 -2.29
N ARG A 72 -9.83 10.85 -3.55
CA ARG A 72 -8.55 10.22 -3.91
C ARG A 72 -7.37 11.00 -3.37
N ASP A 73 -7.42 12.34 -3.41
CA ASP A 73 -6.41 13.24 -2.89
C ASP A 73 -6.27 13.10 -1.39
N GLN A 74 -7.39 13.13 -0.69
CA GLN A 74 -7.43 12.84 0.73
C GLN A 74 -6.95 11.42 1.07
N ALA A 75 -7.25 10.41 0.23
CA ALA A 75 -6.78 9.04 0.43
C ALA A 75 -5.26 8.96 0.44
N TYR A 76 -4.60 9.69 -0.45
CA TYR A 76 -3.16 9.70 -0.53
C TYR A 76 -2.54 10.54 0.59
N GLU A 77 -3.05 11.75 0.81
CA GLU A 77 -2.55 12.67 1.84
C GLU A 77 -2.62 12.08 3.24
N LYS A 78 -3.70 11.35 3.55
CA LYS A 78 -3.87 10.70 4.85
C LYS A 78 -3.32 9.27 4.88
N GLY A 79 -3.46 8.52 3.80
CA GLY A 79 -3.11 7.10 3.74
C GLY A 79 -1.61 6.85 3.63
N TYR A 80 -0.87 7.65 2.84
CA TYR A 80 0.56 7.40 2.67
C TYR A 80 1.39 7.60 3.95
N PRO A 81 1.13 8.61 4.81
CA PRO A 81 1.76 8.70 6.13
C PRO A 81 1.51 7.46 7.01
N LEU A 82 0.29 6.90 6.99
CA LEU A 82 -0.02 5.67 7.72
C LEU A 82 0.80 4.47 7.22
N ILE A 83 1.09 4.40 5.92
CA ILE A 83 1.98 3.38 5.35
C ILE A 83 3.40 3.54 5.88
N LEU A 84 3.92 4.77 5.93
CA LEU A 84 5.27 5.04 6.44
C LEU A 84 5.39 4.67 7.93
N GLU A 85 4.37 4.99 8.73
CA GLU A 85 4.30 4.57 10.13
C GLU A 85 4.23 3.04 10.26
N ALA A 86 3.46 2.38 9.41
CA ALA A 86 3.34 0.93 9.41
C ALA A 86 4.67 0.25 9.07
N LEU A 87 5.40 0.75 8.06
CA LEU A 87 6.74 0.27 7.71
C LEU A 87 7.70 0.41 8.89
N LYS A 88 7.75 1.60 9.52
CA LYS A 88 8.57 1.85 10.71
C LYS A 88 8.23 0.89 11.86
N GLY A 89 6.95 0.70 12.16
CA GLY A 89 6.50 -0.21 13.22
C GLY A 89 6.81 -1.68 12.93
N SER A 90 6.84 -2.09 11.67
CA SER A 90 7.20 -3.44 11.24
C SER A 90 8.70 -3.65 11.02
N SER A 91 9.54 -2.67 11.37
CA SER A 91 10.99 -2.66 11.08
C SER A 91 11.30 -2.91 9.60
N ASP A 92 10.44 -2.44 8.68
CA ASP A 92 10.60 -2.56 7.23
C ASP A 92 10.73 -4.01 6.70
N GLN A 93 10.13 -4.96 7.44
CA GLN A 93 10.24 -6.40 7.16
C GLN A 93 8.90 -7.03 6.73
N SER A 94 7.86 -6.22 6.53
CA SER A 94 6.55 -6.72 6.11
C SER A 94 6.37 -6.59 4.60
N ALA A 95 6.39 -7.73 3.90
CA ALA A 95 6.10 -7.80 2.46
C ALA A 95 4.72 -7.23 2.14
N THR A 96 3.73 -7.50 2.98
CA THR A 96 2.35 -7.00 2.82
C THR A 96 2.27 -5.47 2.91
N ILE A 97 2.98 -4.84 3.84
CA ILE A 97 2.97 -3.37 3.96
C ILE A 97 3.67 -2.73 2.76
N HIS A 98 4.79 -3.30 2.31
CA HIS A 98 5.44 -2.87 1.06
C HIS A 98 4.53 -3.05 -0.17
N HIS A 99 3.76 -4.14 -0.23
CA HIS A 99 2.80 -4.35 -1.29
C HIS A 99 1.74 -3.24 -1.33
N TYR A 100 1.14 -2.88 -0.19
CA TYR A 100 0.18 -1.78 -0.12
C TYR A 100 0.80 -0.41 -0.45
N ALA A 101 2.05 -0.16 -0.02
CA ALA A 101 2.79 1.05 -0.39
C ALA A 101 2.94 1.15 -1.92
N GLY A 102 3.34 0.04 -2.56
CA GLY A 102 3.48 -0.05 -4.00
C GLY A 102 2.18 0.23 -4.75
N LEU A 103 1.05 -0.33 -4.29
CA LEU A 103 -0.27 -0.10 -4.90
C LEU A 103 -0.67 1.38 -4.85
N ILE A 104 -0.56 2.02 -3.68
CA ILE A 104 -0.93 3.43 -3.49
C ILE A 104 -0.07 4.35 -4.36
N LEU A 105 1.25 4.09 -4.45
CA LEU A 105 2.17 4.89 -5.26
C LEU A 105 1.98 4.69 -6.76
N ALA A 106 1.67 3.46 -7.20
CA ALA A 106 1.48 3.15 -8.61
C ALA A 106 0.28 3.91 -9.21
N GLU A 107 -0.79 4.11 -8.43
CA GLU A 107 -1.94 4.92 -8.86
C GLU A 107 -1.61 6.40 -8.96
N ARG A 108 -0.74 6.88 -8.06
CA ARG A 108 -0.21 8.25 -8.13
C ARG A 108 0.80 8.45 -9.25
N SER A 109 0.96 7.47 -10.14
CA SER A 109 1.96 7.47 -11.21
C SER A 109 3.40 7.67 -10.72
N LYS A 110 3.64 7.42 -9.42
CA LYS A 110 4.98 7.42 -8.81
C LYS A 110 5.62 6.05 -9.04
N LEU A 111 5.85 5.73 -10.32
CA LEU A 111 6.14 4.37 -10.76
C LEU A 111 7.48 3.84 -10.23
N LYS A 112 8.48 4.72 -10.08
CA LYS A 112 9.81 4.33 -9.59
C LYS A 112 9.77 3.98 -8.10
N GLU A 113 9.07 4.77 -7.30
CA GLU A 113 8.85 4.54 -5.88
C GLU A 113 7.96 3.31 -5.65
N ALA A 114 6.91 3.13 -6.46
CA ALA A 114 6.09 1.93 -6.43
C ALA A 114 6.93 0.67 -6.71
N LEU A 115 7.79 0.73 -7.74
CA LEU A 115 8.67 -0.39 -8.09
C LEU A 115 9.63 -0.75 -6.96
N HIS A 116 10.17 0.25 -6.24
CA HIS A 116 11.03 0.02 -5.08
C HIS A 116 10.31 -0.83 -4.02
N HIS A 117 9.08 -0.47 -3.64
CA HIS A 117 8.35 -1.23 -2.63
C HIS A 117 7.91 -2.62 -3.13
N PHE A 118 7.49 -2.77 -4.39
CA PHE A 118 7.17 -4.10 -4.92
C PHE A 118 8.40 -5.02 -5.01
N ARG A 119 9.59 -4.47 -5.29
CA ARG A 119 10.85 -5.23 -5.20
C ARG A 119 11.09 -5.69 -3.77
N ARG A 120 10.92 -4.80 -2.80
CA ARG A 120 11.10 -5.15 -1.39
C ARG A 120 10.11 -6.24 -0.94
N ALA A 121 8.85 -6.15 -1.37
CA ALA A 121 7.87 -7.21 -1.14
C ALA A 121 8.28 -8.55 -1.79
N ALA A 122 8.81 -8.52 -3.02
CA ALA A 122 9.29 -9.71 -3.72
C ALA A 122 10.56 -10.32 -3.09
N GLU A 123 11.43 -9.51 -2.49
CA GLU A 123 12.60 -9.98 -1.73
C GLU A 123 12.20 -10.68 -0.44
N LEU A 124 11.21 -10.12 0.27
CA LEU A 124 10.71 -10.66 1.54
C LEU A 124 9.85 -11.92 1.34
N GLU A 125 9.08 -11.98 0.24
CA GLU A 125 8.28 -13.15 -0.15
C GLU A 125 8.62 -13.63 -1.58
N PRO A 126 9.77 -14.29 -1.81
CA PRO A 126 10.20 -14.70 -3.14
C PRO A 126 9.25 -15.69 -3.83
N LYS A 127 8.46 -16.44 -3.06
CA LYS A 127 7.50 -17.44 -3.55
C LYS A 127 6.14 -16.85 -3.90
N ASN A 128 5.90 -15.55 -3.66
CA ASN A 128 4.65 -14.91 -3.99
C ASN A 128 4.67 -14.39 -5.44
N PRO A 129 3.93 -15.03 -6.38
CA PRO A 129 3.97 -14.65 -7.78
C PRO A 129 3.36 -13.27 -8.05
N ASP A 130 2.50 -12.77 -7.16
CA ASP A 130 1.86 -11.47 -7.33
C ASP A 130 2.87 -10.33 -7.23
N HIS A 131 3.82 -10.38 -6.27
CA HIS A 131 4.85 -9.35 -6.15
C HIS A 131 5.75 -9.30 -7.39
N GLN A 132 6.15 -10.47 -7.89
CA GLN A 132 6.95 -10.56 -9.13
C GLN A 132 6.18 -10.05 -10.35
N ARG A 133 4.87 -10.32 -10.42
CA ARG A 133 4.00 -9.78 -11.47
C ARG A 133 3.95 -8.25 -11.42
N GLN A 134 3.81 -7.65 -10.24
CA GLN A 134 3.79 -6.19 -10.09
C GLN A 134 5.11 -5.54 -10.49
N VAL A 135 6.25 -6.15 -10.10
CA VAL A 135 7.58 -5.68 -10.50
C VAL A 135 7.71 -5.63 -12.03
N ARG A 136 7.38 -6.73 -12.73
CA ARG A 136 7.46 -6.80 -14.19
C ARG A 136 6.54 -5.78 -14.87
N LEU A 137 5.31 -5.65 -14.38
CA LEU A 137 4.33 -4.70 -14.91
C LEU A 137 4.85 -3.26 -14.81
N LEU A 138 5.41 -2.88 -13.66
CA LEU A 138 5.94 -1.53 -13.45
C LEU A 138 7.21 -1.26 -14.25
N GLN A 139 8.12 -2.23 -14.38
CA GLN A 139 9.30 -2.10 -15.24
C GLN A 139 8.89 -1.81 -16.68
N GLY A 140 7.91 -2.53 -17.22
CA GLY A 140 7.41 -2.29 -18.58
C GLY A 140 6.77 -0.90 -18.74
N ARG A 141 6.04 -0.41 -17.74
CA ARG A 141 5.45 0.95 -17.76
C ARG A 141 6.53 2.04 -17.72
N ILE A 142 7.56 1.88 -16.89
CA ILE A 142 8.67 2.83 -16.78
C ILE A 142 9.47 2.88 -18.08
N GLY A 143 9.82 1.73 -18.66
CA GLY A 143 10.55 1.66 -19.93
C GLY A 143 9.82 2.40 -21.06
N LYS A 144 8.51 2.13 -21.23
CA LYS A 144 7.68 2.83 -22.23
C LYS A 144 7.61 4.35 -22.00
N ALA A 145 7.52 4.79 -20.75
CA ALA A 145 7.49 6.22 -20.42
C ALA A 145 8.84 6.89 -20.76
N GLU A 146 9.96 6.24 -20.46
CA GLU A 146 11.30 6.75 -20.76
C GLU A 146 11.57 6.77 -22.28
N GLU A 147 11.14 5.74 -23.03
CA GLU A 147 11.22 5.72 -24.50
C GLU A 147 10.41 6.86 -25.13
N SER A 148 9.17 7.07 -24.67
CA SER A 148 8.31 8.15 -25.13
C SER A 148 8.91 9.53 -24.88
N SER A 149 9.61 9.70 -23.74
CA SER A 149 10.29 10.96 -23.40
C SER A 149 11.50 11.25 -24.29
N LYS A 150 12.19 10.21 -24.80
CA LYS A 150 13.39 10.35 -25.65
C LYS A 150 13.04 10.56 -27.13
N GLY A 151 11.97 9.93 -27.62
CA GLY A 151 11.52 10.03 -29.02
C GLY A 151 10.88 11.37 -29.43
N GLY A 152 10.52 12.23 -28.46
CA GLY A 152 9.91 13.54 -28.71
C GLY A 152 10.86 14.66 -29.12
N THR A 153 12.18 14.45 -29.02
CA THR A 153 13.20 15.52 -29.21
C THR A 153 13.93 15.50 -30.55
N THR A 154 13.61 14.59 -31.49
CA THR A 154 14.37 14.43 -32.75
C THR A 154 13.57 14.60 -34.04
N SER A 155 12.33 15.12 -34.01
CA SER A 155 11.48 15.22 -35.22
C SER A 155 11.32 16.62 -35.84
N GLY A 156 12.13 17.61 -35.46
CA GLY A 156 11.95 18.96 -36.02
C GLY A 156 13.18 19.83 -35.99
N LEU A 157 14.18 19.55 -36.82
CA LEU A 157 15.07 20.55 -37.45
C LEU A 157 16.10 19.84 -38.33
N GLY A 158 15.92 19.91 -39.64
CA GLY A 158 17.00 19.56 -40.57
C GLY A 158 16.57 18.74 -41.78
N ARG A 159 15.56 19.17 -42.53
CA ARG A 159 15.48 18.76 -43.94
C ARG A 159 14.75 19.80 -44.81
N PHE A 160 15.51 20.32 -45.77
CA PHE A 160 15.11 21.08 -46.97
C PHE A 160 14.66 22.53 -46.71
N PHE A 161 15.24 23.55 -47.36
CA PHE A 161 15.31 23.68 -48.81
C PHE A 161 16.70 24.05 -49.36
N LYS A 162 17.13 23.30 -50.37
CA LYS A 162 18.04 23.74 -51.44
C LYS A 162 17.19 24.44 -52.50
N ARG A 163 17.56 25.64 -52.91
CA ARG A 163 17.91 26.01 -54.28
C ARG A 163 18.40 27.44 -54.34
#